data_AF-A0A930E7N1-F1
#
_entry.id   AF-A0A930E7N1-F1
#
_cell.length_a   1.000
_cell.length_b   1.000
_cell.length_c   1.000
_cell.angle_alpha   90.00
_cell.angle_beta   90.00
_cell.angle_gamma   90.00
#
_symmetry.space_group_name_H-M   'P 1'
#
loop_
_entity.id
_entity.type
_entity.pdbx_description
1 polymer ?
#
loop_
_entity_poly.entity_id
_entity_poly.type
_entity_poly.pdbx_seq_one_letter_code
_entity_poly.pdbx_strand_id
1 'polypeptide(L)'
;KEVDYKNYKEIFYFFGLIAITAAGIYELLKMLKNKKYSLNIDSREITLLYNKNEIKSIKIEKINFIKFYDKKVKRGGRSNIPIIEIFDMEKNVFTKMEVKISDYILLKKYFERHKIMVNDNFKML
;
A
#
# COMPACT_ATOMS: atom_id res chain seq x y z
N LYS A 1 -40.63 38.78 -24.51
CA LYS A 1 -39.98 38.34 -23.24
C LYS A 1 -38.48 38.44 -23.47
N GLU A 2 -37.85 39.52 -23.04
CA GLU A 2 -36.39 39.63 -23.07
C GLU A 2 -35.82 38.58 -22.12
N VAL A 3 -34.95 37.71 -22.66
CA VAL A 3 -34.20 36.78 -21.85
C VAL A 3 -33.15 37.62 -21.12
N ASP A 4 -33.17 37.61 -19.79
CA ASP A 4 -32.23 38.37 -18.98
C ASP A 4 -30.83 37.71 -19.04
N TYR A 5 -30.06 38.10 -20.06
CA TYR A 5 -28.74 37.55 -20.39
C TYR A 5 -27.70 37.71 -19.26
N LYS A 6 -27.90 38.66 -18.34
CA LYS A 6 -27.03 38.85 -17.18
C LYS A 6 -27.06 37.63 -16.25
N ASN A 7 -28.25 37.10 -16.02
CA ASN A 7 -28.47 35.97 -15.11
C ASN A 7 -27.87 34.67 -15.67
N TYR A 8 -27.96 34.46 -16.99
CA TYR A 8 -27.40 33.27 -17.66
C TYR A 8 -25.87 33.22 -17.61
N LYS A 9 -25.22 34.37 -17.77
CA LYS A 9 -23.75 34.46 -17.74
C LYS A 9 -23.19 34.13 -16.35
N GLU A 10 -23.88 34.60 -15.31
CA GLU A 10 -23.51 34.34 -13.91
C GLU A 10 -23.67 32.86 -13.55
N ILE A 11 -24.78 32.24 -13.97
CA ILE A 11 -25.02 30.80 -13.83
C ILE A 11 -23.93 29.99 -14.56
N PHE A 12 -23.54 30.40 -15.76
CA PHE A 12 -22.47 29.73 -16.52
C PHE A 12 -21.11 29.80 -15.81
N TYR A 13 -20.73 30.96 -15.27
CA TYR A 13 -19.50 31.10 -14.48
C TYR A 13 -19.53 30.24 -13.20
N PHE A 14 -20.69 30.14 -12.55
CA PHE A 14 -20.86 29.30 -11.37
C PHE A 14 -20.64 27.81 -11.68
N PHE A 15 -21.21 27.31 -12.78
CA PHE A 15 -20.94 25.94 -13.25
C PHE A 15 -19.48 25.72 -13.65
N GLY A 16 -18.83 26.72 -14.27
CA GLY A 16 -17.40 26.69 -14.56
C GLY A 16 -16.54 26.56 -13.31
N LEU A 17 -16.85 27.32 -12.25
CA LEU A 17 -16.15 27.27 -10.98
C LEU A 17 -16.31 25.91 -10.28
N ILE A 18 -17.53 25.34 -10.33
CA ILE A 18 -17.79 23.98 -9.81
C ILE A 18 -16.95 22.95 -10.56
N ALA A 19 -16.87 23.03 -11.88
CA ALA A 19 -16.10 22.10 -12.69
C ALA A 19 -14.59 22.13 -12.37
N ILE A 20 -14.01 23.32 -12.21
CA ILE A 20 -12.59 23.48 -11.84
C ILE A 20 -12.33 22.90 -10.44
N THR A 21 -13.21 23.18 -9.48
CA THR A 21 -13.10 22.67 -8.11
C THR A 21 -13.20 21.15 -8.06
N ALA A 22 -14.15 20.57 -8.81
CA ALA A 22 -14.33 19.13 -8.92
C ALA A 22 -13.12 18.44 -9.57
N ALA A 23 -12.52 19.03 -10.61
CA ALA A 23 -11.31 18.51 -11.23
C ALA A 23 -10.11 18.50 -10.25
N GLY A 24 -9.92 19.58 -9.50
CA GLY A 24 -8.86 19.66 -8.48
C GLY A 24 -9.04 18.62 -7.36
N ILE A 25 -10.27 18.42 -6.88
CA ILE A 25 -10.59 17.38 -5.89
C ILE A 25 -10.32 15.98 -6.47
N TYR A 26 -10.68 15.74 -7.73
CA TYR A 26 -10.44 14.46 -8.40
C TYR A 26 -8.94 14.12 -8.48
N GLU A 27 -8.09 15.07 -8.86
CA GLU A 27 -6.63 14.87 -8.88
C GLU A 27 -6.07 14.61 -7.49
N LEU A 28 -6.52 15.37 -6.48
CA LEU A 28 -6.09 15.20 -5.10
C LEU A 28 -6.51 13.83 -4.54
N LEU A 29 -7.73 13.38 -4.83
CA LEU A 29 -8.20 12.03 -4.52
C LEU A 29 -7.37 10.95 -5.24
N LYS A 30 -7.00 11.17 -6.51
CA LYS A 30 -6.14 10.25 -7.27
C LYS A 30 -4.73 10.14 -6.66
N MET A 31 -4.16 11.25 -6.17
CA MET A 31 -2.90 11.25 -5.43
C MET A 31 -3.02 10.51 -4.08
N LEU A 32 -4.10 10.73 -3.33
CA LEU A 32 -4.37 10.04 -2.06
C LEU A 32 -4.67 8.54 -2.24
N LYS A 33 -5.22 8.12 -3.39
CA LYS A 33 -5.43 6.70 -3.70
C LYS A 33 -4.11 5.98 -4.02
N ASN A 34 -3.09 6.73 -4.46
CA ASN A 34 -1.75 6.27 -4.77
C ASN A 34 -0.78 6.38 -3.58
N LYS A 35 -1.28 6.21 -2.35
CA LYS A 35 -0.45 6.04 -1.15
C LYS A 35 0.36 4.75 -1.26
N LYS A 36 1.56 4.87 -1.85
CA LYS A 36 2.48 3.75 -2.08
C LYS A 36 3.28 3.51 -0.81
N TYR A 37 2.75 2.63 0.03
CA TYR A 37 3.59 1.97 1.02
C TYR A 37 4.56 1.07 0.27
N SER A 38 5.85 1.17 0.61
CA SER A 38 6.88 0.29 0.08
C SER A 38 7.80 -0.16 1.19
N LEU A 39 8.33 -1.37 1.07
CA LEU A 39 9.40 -1.86 1.91
C LEU A 39 10.72 -1.59 1.21
N ASN A 40 11.60 -0.86 1.87
CA ASN A 40 13.00 -0.83 1.54
C ASN A 40 13.73 -1.84 2.44
N ILE A 41 14.55 -2.69 1.85
CA ILE A 41 15.26 -3.75 2.55
C ILE A 41 16.73 -3.61 2.19
N ASP A 42 17.52 -3.27 3.20
CA ASP A 42 18.97 -3.29 3.12
C ASP A 42 19.50 -4.44 4.00
N SER A 43 20.76 -4.80 3.84
CA SER A 43 21.47 -5.87 4.56
C SER A 43 21.42 -5.82 6.09
N ARG A 44 21.01 -4.69 6.68
CA ARG A 44 20.96 -4.47 8.13
C ARG A 44 19.58 -4.12 8.66
N GLU A 45 18.74 -3.50 7.83
CA GLU A 45 17.47 -2.92 8.27
C GLU A 45 16.38 -3.03 7.21
N ILE A 46 15.14 -3.03 7.71
CA ILE A 46 13.92 -2.99 6.91
C ILE A 46 13.19 -1.70 7.25
N THR A 47 12.94 -0.90 6.23
CA THR A 47 12.31 0.41 6.37
C THR A 47 11.00 0.43 5.62
N LEU A 48 9.92 0.75 6.35
CA LEU A 48 8.62 1.04 5.78
C LEU A 48 8.62 2.50 5.33
N LEU A 49 8.38 2.70 4.04
CA LEU A 49 8.29 4.01 3.42
C LEU A 49 6.84 4.35 3.09
N TYR A 50 6.47 5.60 3.31
CA TYR A 50 5.26 6.21 2.81
C TYR A 50 5.63 7.36 1.87
N ASN A 51 5.24 7.24 0.59
CA ASN A 51 5.58 8.25 -0.42
C ASN A 51 7.10 8.58 -0.43
N LYS A 52 7.93 7.53 -0.36
CA LYS A 52 9.41 7.59 -0.27
C LYS A 52 10.00 8.12 1.03
N ASN A 53 9.18 8.64 1.95
CA ASN A 53 9.65 9.06 3.26
C ASN A 53 9.59 7.89 4.24
N GLU A 54 10.64 7.74 5.06
CA GLU A 54 10.66 6.75 6.14
C GLU A 54 9.59 7.07 7.18
N ILE A 55 8.82 6.05 7.56
CA ILE A 55 7.84 6.14 8.65
C ILE A 55 8.14 5.19 9.80
N LYS A 56 8.81 4.08 9.52
CA LYS A 56 9.17 3.07 10.52
C LYS A 56 10.33 2.22 10.01
N SER A 57 11.28 1.90 10.87
CA SER A 57 12.38 0.99 10.56
C SER A 57 12.54 -0.07 11.64
N ILE A 58 13.10 -1.21 11.25
CA ILE A 58 13.47 -2.30 12.16
C ILE A 58 14.77 -2.91 11.67
N LYS A 59 15.72 -3.13 12.59
CA LYS A 59 16.93 -3.88 12.28
C LYS A 59 16.58 -5.35 12.08
N ILE A 60 17.26 -6.00 11.15
CA ILE A 60 17.05 -7.43 10.84
C ILE A 60 17.26 -8.30 12.08
N GLU A 61 18.24 -7.98 12.91
CA GLU A 61 18.51 -8.65 14.19
C GLU A 61 17.35 -8.57 15.21
N LYS A 62 16.42 -7.63 15.02
CA LYS A 62 15.24 -7.43 15.86
C LYS A 62 13.98 -8.08 15.28
N ILE A 63 14.10 -8.77 14.14
CA ILE A 63 13.01 -9.54 13.54
C ILE A 63 13.03 -10.94 14.14
N ASN A 64 11.88 -11.38 14.64
CA ASN A 64 11.71 -12.72 15.18
C ASN A 64 11.37 -13.71 14.08
N PHE A 65 10.27 -13.44 13.37
CA PHE A 65 9.81 -14.29 12.29
C PHE A 65 8.95 -13.51 11.31
N ILE A 66 8.78 -14.08 10.13
CA ILE A 66 7.88 -13.58 9.11
C ILE A 66 6.82 -14.62 8.77
N LYS A 67 5.67 -14.16 8.32
CA LYS A 67 4.60 -15.00 7.79
C LYS A 67 4.29 -14.61 6.35
N PHE A 68 4.13 -15.61 5.50
CA PHE A 68 3.50 -15.47 4.20
C PHE A 68 2.18 -16.24 4.16
N TYR A 69 1.14 -15.65 3.60
CA TYR A 69 -0.16 -16.29 3.41
C TYR A 69 -0.99 -15.63 2.31
N ASP A 70 -2.00 -16.34 1.83
CA ASP A 70 -2.92 -15.83 0.81
C ASP A 70 -3.81 -14.72 1.38
N LYS A 71 -4.02 -13.65 0.61
CA LYS A 71 -5.09 -12.70 0.93
C LYS A 71 -6.43 -13.44 0.95
N LYS A 72 -7.16 -13.30 2.07
CA LYS A 72 -8.48 -13.91 2.25
C LYS A 72 -9.49 -13.26 1.32
N VAL A 73 -10.22 -14.07 0.54
CA VAL A 73 -11.34 -13.61 -0.28
C VAL A 73 -12.65 -13.90 0.46
N LYS A 74 -13.61 -12.98 0.41
CA LYS A 74 -14.89 -13.06 1.15
C LYS A 74 -15.72 -14.32 0.88
N ARG A 75 -15.48 -15.03 -0.23
CA ARG A 75 -16.25 -16.22 -0.68
C ARG A 75 -15.48 -17.55 -0.52
N GLY A 76 -14.51 -17.64 0.39
CA GLY A 76 -13.81 -18.89 0.70
C GLY A 76 -12.76 -19.34 -0.34
N GLY A 77 -12.61 -18.62 -1.45
CA GLY A 77 -11.52 -18.82 -2.40
C GLY A 77 -10.17 -18.32 -1.87
N ARG A 78 -9.08 -18.96 -2.32
CA ARG A 78 -7.71 -18.44 -2.17
C ARG A 78 -7.47 -17.36 -3.21
N SER A 79 -6.79 -16.29 -2.83
CA SER A 79 -6.23 -15.36 -3.82
C SER A 79 -4.76 -15.70 -4.06
N ASN A 80 -4.30 -15.53 -5.29
CA ASN A 80 -2.88 -15.65 -5.63
C ASN A 80 -2.09 -14.36 -5.25
N ILE A 81 -2.54 -13.66 -4.20
CA ILE A 81 -1.93 -12.41 -3.73
C ILE A 81 -1.27 -12.72 -2.38
N PRO A 82 0.06 -12.82 -2.32
CA PRO A 82 0.77 -13.06 -1.07
C PRO A 82 0.68 -11.83 -0.16
N ILE A 83 0.42 -12.08 1.12
CA ILE A 83 0.56 -11.12 2.21
C ILE A 83 1.81 -11.49 2.99
N ILE A 84 2.67 -10.50 3.23
CA ILE A 84 3.76 -10.60 4.20
C ILE A 84 3.33 -9.96 5.52
N GLU A 85 3.70 -10.60 6.63
CA GLU A 85 3.56 -10.06 7.97
C GLU A 85 4.87 -10.28 8.73
N ILE A 86 5.48 -9.18 9.20
CA ILE A 86 6.80 -9.19 9.86
C ILE A 86 6.60 -8.97 11.35
N PHE A 87 7.20 -9.82 12.18
CA PHE A 87 7.11 -9.76 13.62
C PHE A 87 8.45 -9.40 14.24
N ASP A 88 8.45 -8.47 15.19
CA ASP A 88 9.63 -8.17 15.99
C ASP A 88 9.89 -9.23 17.08
N MET A 89 10.99 -9.09 17.82
CA MET A 89 11.35 -9.98 18.95
C MET A 89 10.26 -10.13 20.00
N GLU A 90 9.46 -9.09 20.22
CA GLU A 90 8.33 -9.09 21.17
C GLU A 90 7.06 -9.72 20.58
N LYS A 91 7.11 -10.18 19.33
CA LYS A 91 5.98 -10.71 18.55
C LYS A 91 4.92 -9.65 18.22
N ASN A 92 5.27 -8.37 18.25
CA ASN A 92 4.42 -7.32 17.73
C ASN A 92 4.55 -7.27 16.20
N VAL A 93 3.45 -6.91 15.52
CA VAL A 93 3.45 -6.76 14.06
C VAL A 93 4.19 -5.47 13.69
N PHE A 94 5.35 -5.63 13.06
CA PHE A 94 6.09 -4.50 12.50
C PHE A 94 5.32 -3.90 11.31
N THR A 95 4.93 -4.76 10.38
CA THR A 95 4.17 -4.41 9.17
C THR A 95 3.40 -5.61 8.63
N LYS A 96 2.33 -5.32 7.89
CA LYS A 96 1.52 -6.28 7.15
C LYS A 96 1.10 -5.67 5.83
N MET A 97 1.42 -6.32 4.71
CA MET A 97 1.04 -5.80 3.39
C MET A 97 0.95 -6.86 2.31
N GLU A 98 0.20 -6.54 1.27
CA GLU A 98 0.14 -7.30 0.03
C GLU A 98 1.44 -7.06 -0.76
N VAL A 99 2.03 -8.14 -1.29
CA VAL A 99 3.22 -8.08 -2.13
C VAL A 99 2.95 -8.76 -3.47
N LYS A 100 3.73 -8.44 -4.49
CA LYS A 100 3.68 -9.16 -5.75
C LYS A 100 4.28 -10.56 -5.56
N ILE A 101 3.86 -11.52 -6.39
CA ILE A 101 4.42 -12.88 -6.38
C ILE A 101 5.94 -12.86 -6.61
N SER A 102 6.43 -12.00 -7.52
CA SER A 102 7.86 -11.80 -7.76
C SER A 102 8.61 -11.37 -6.50
N ASP A 103 8.03 -10.42 -5.78
CA ASP A 103 8.62 -9.84 -4.57
C ASP A 103 8.57 -10.87 -3.44
N TYR A 104 7.49 -11.64 -3.32
CA TYR A 104 7.39 -12.77 -2.38
C TYR A 104 8.55 -13.76 -2.55
N ILE A 105 8.86 -14.20 -3.78
CA ILE A 105 9.95 -15.14 -4.04
C ILE A 105 11.29 -14.56 -3.59
N LEU A 106 11.53 -13.26 -3.87
CA LEU A 106 12.76 -12.58 -3.49
C LEU A 106 12.85 -12.40 -1.97
N LEU A 107 11.77 -11.95 -1.33
CA LEU A 107 11.67 -11.75 0.11
C LEU A 107 11.90 -13.06 0.85
N LYS A 108 11.26 -14.15 0.43
CA LYS A 108 11.46 -15.48 1.03
C LYS A 108 12.94 -15.87 1.03
N LYS A 109 13.59 -15.81 -0.13
CA LYS A 109 15.04 -16.10 -0.26
C LYS A 109 15.88 -15.17 0.60
N TYR A 110 15.51 -13.89 0.68
CA TYR A 110 16.20 -12.90 1.49
C TYR A 110 16.18 -13.26 2.98
N PHE A 111 15.00 -13.55 3.53
CA PHE A 111 14.83 -13.87 4.94
C PHE A 111 15.47 -15.21 5.32
N GLU A 112 15.35 -16.22 4.44
CA GLU A 112 16.04 -17.51 4.60
C GLU A 112 17.57 -17.33 4.65
N ARG A 113 18.15 -16.49 3.79
CA ARG A 113 19.59 -16.16 3.81
C ARG A 113 20.02 -15.48 5.11
N HIS A 114 19.17 -14.64 5.68
CA HIS A 114 19.41 -13.98 6.97
C HIS A 114 19.09 -14.86 8.18
N LYS A 115 18.78 -16.16 7.96
CA LYS A 115 18.42 -17.12 9.02
C LYS A 115 17.22 -16.69 9.86
N ILE A 116 16.34 -15.86 9.30
CA ILE A 116 15.08 -15.47 9.95
C ILE A 116 14.07 -16.61 9.77
N MET A 117 13.28 -16.88 10.81
CA MET A 117 12.23 -17.91 10.74
C MET A 117 11.14 -17.49 9.75
N VAL A 118 10.92 -18.30 8.72
CA VAL A 118 9.89 -18.07 7.68
C VAL A 118 8.76 -19.08 7.84
N ASN A 119 7.57 -18.59 8.19
CA ASN A 119 6.34 -19.38 8.21
C ASN A 119 5.55 -19.11 6.91
N ASP A 120 5.73 -19.99 5.93
CA ASP A 120 5.16 -19.83 4.60
C ASP A 120 3.92 -20.71 4.40
N ASN A 121 2.74 -20.09 4.50
CA ASN A 121 1.46 -20.72 4.19
C ASN A 121 0.89 -20.24 2.85
N PHE A 122 1.62 -19.41 2.10
CA PHE A 122 1.19 -18.96 0.78
C PHE A 122 1.33 -20.13 -0.20
N LYS A 123 0.28 -20.35 -1.00
CA LYS A 123 0.32 -21.38 -2.05
C LYS A 123 0.10 -20.70 -3.40
N MET A 124 1.16 -20.69 -4.20
CA MET A 124 1.08 -20.25 -5.58
C MET A 124 0.11 -21.16 -6.33
N LEU A 125 -0.98 -20.58 -6.84
CA LEU A 125 -1.99 -21.25 -7.65
C LEU A 125 -1.58 -21.32 -9.11
#